data_AF-A0A351MNG6-F1
#
_entry.id   AF-A0A351MNG6-F1
#
_cell.length_a   1.000
_cell.length_b   1.000
_cell.length_c   1.000
_cell.angle_alpha   90.00
_cell.angle_beta   90.00
_cell.angle_gamma   90.00
#
_symmetry.space_group_name_H-M   'P 1'
#
loop_
_entity.id
_entity.type
_entity.pdbx_description
1 polymer ?
#
loop_
_entity_poly.entity_id
_entity_poly.type
_entity_poly.pdbx_seq_one_letter_code
_entity_poly.pdbx_strand_id
1 'polypeptide(L)'
;WALAALLLAGPALRSWALVGLMNGADARDRALAWCRANIPAGAAVGEIERTWFWSVPLRPNNTNRPNPDFDTSPWDLHSDPEAWPAAPPAWLVVNEHKRLERYWAAPERWAELIADYTLVQSFDSMLRVVPGWTESSLGSRQHDWLYILPEIRIYQRK
;
A
#
# COMPACT_ATOMS: atom_id res chain seq x y z
N TRP A 1 30.99 30.67 6.35
CA TRP A 1 30.79 29.75 5.21
C TRP A 1 30.56 28.29 5.64
N ALA A 2 31.46 27.66 6.41
CA ALA A 2 31.28 26.27 6.86
C ALA A 2 29.97 26.00 7.65
N LEU A 3 29.56 26.92 8.52
CA LEU A 3 28.32 26.78 9.31
C LEU A 3 27.05 26.85 8.43
N ALA A 4 27.05 27.73 7.42
CA ALA A 4 25.94 27.85 6.47
C ALA A 4 25.84 26.61 5.56
N ALA A 5 26.97 26.03 5.14
CA ALA A 5 26.99 24.78 4.38
C ALA A 5 26.44 23.59 5.19
N LEU A 6 26.77 23.51 6.48
CA LEU A 6 26.25 22.47 7.39
C LEU A 6 24.74 22.62 7.63
N LEU A 7 24.26 23.85 7.79
CA LEU A 7 22.82 24.14 7.99
C LEU A 7 21.99 23.83 6.74
N LEU A 8 22.57 23.97 5.54
CA LEU A 8 21.89 23.67 4.28
C LEU A 8 22.01 22.20 3.85
N ALA A 9 22.98 21.46 4.37
CA ALA A 9 23.21 20.05 4.03
C ALA A 9 22.03 19.14 4.42
N GLY A 10 21.44 19.33 5.60
CA GLY A 10 20.30 18.55 6.06
C GLY A 10 19.07 18.68 5.15
N PRO A 11 18.58 19.91 4.88
CA PRO A 11 17.50 20.15 3.92
C PRO A 11 17.82 19.63 2.51
N ALA A 12 19.05 19.84 2.01
CA ALA A 12 19.45 19.37 0.69
C ALA A 12 19.43 17.84 0.56
N LEU A 13 19.94 17.11 1.56
CA LEU A 13 19.90 15.65 1.59
C LEU A 13 18.46 15.13 1.67
N ARG A 14 17.62 15.76 2.48
CA ARG A 14 16.18 15.44 2.57
C ARG A 14 15.49 15.65 1.23
N SER A 15 15.70 16.80 0.58
CA SER A 15 15.14 17.10 -0.74
C SER A 15 15.62 16.12 -1.81
N TRP A 16 16.90 15.77 -1.83
CA TRP A 16 17.44 14.84 -2.81
C TRP A 16 16.84 13.43 -2.66
N ALA A 17 16.67 12.96 -1.43
CA ALA A 17 16.05 11.68 -1.17
C ALA A 17 14.54 11.66 -1.47
N LEU A 18 13.84 12.77 -1.23
CA LEU A 18 12.45 12.94 -1.66
C LEU A 18 12.31 12.90 -3.19
N VAL A 19 13.17 13.61 -3.92
CA VAL A 19 13.21 13.55 -5.39
C VAL A 19 13.55 12.14 -5.87
N GLY A 20 14.47 11.44 -5.19
CA GLY A 20 14.79 10.05 -5.47
C GLY A 20 13.60 9.11 -5.35
N LEU A 21 12.75 9.29 -4.32
CA LEU A 21 11.50 8.56 -4.20
C LEU A 21 10.52 8.88 -5.34
N MET A 22 10.40 10.15 -5.70
CA MET A 22 9.50 10.57 -6.78
C MET A 22 9.91 10.02 -8.15
N ASN A 23 11.18 9.71 -8.34
CA ASN A 23 11.71 9.11 -9.56
C ASN A 23 11.68 7.56 -9.53
N GLY A 24 11.39 6.95 -8.37
CA GLY A 24 11.31 5.52 -8.20
C GLY A 24 9.98 4.94 -8.70
N ALA A 25 9.98 3.67 -9.10
CA ALA A 25 8.74 2.97 -9.43
C ALA A 25 7.87 2.79 -8.18
N ASP A 26 6.62 3.24 -8.26
CA ASP A 26 5.68 3.19 -7.16
C ASP A 26 5.48 1.75 -6.64
N ALA A 27 5.46 1.56 -5.32
CA ALA A 27 5.23 0.23 -4.74
C ALA A 27 3.86 -0.35 -5.13
N ARG A 28 2.84 0.49 -5.34
CA ARG A 28 1.50 0.07 -5.80
C ARG A 28 1.54 -0.43 -7.24
N ASP A 29 2.30 0.23 -8.12
CA ASP A 29 2.44 -0.19 -9.52
C ASP A 29 3.26 -1.48 -9.64
N ARG A 30 4.34 -1.59 -8.86
CA ARG A 30 5.12 -2.83 -8.75
C ARG A 30 4.27 -3.99 -8.21
N ALA A 31 3.46 -3.72 -7.18
CA ALA A 31 2.52 -4.68 -6.65
C ALA A 31 1.46 -5.10 -7.68
N LEU A 32 0.89 -4.16 -8.44
CA LEU A 32 -0.05 -4.47 -9.50
C LEU A 32 0.58 -5.36 -10.57
N ALA A 33 1.79 -5.04 -11.02
CA ALA A 33 2.52 -5.84 -12.00
C ALA A 33 2.75 -7.27 -11.49
N TRP A 34 3.14 -7.40 -10.22
CA TRP A 34 3.29 -8.71 -9.58
C TRP A 34 1.96 -9.46 -9.50
N CYS A 35 0.88 -8.81 -9.07
CA CYS A 35 -0.45 -9.43 -9.01
C CYS A 35 -0.87 -9.95 -10.39
N ARG A 36 -0.72 -9.15 -11.44
CA ARG A 36 -1.05 -9.55 -12.83
C ARG A 36 -0.26 -10.76 -13.31
N ALA A 37 0.96 -10.94 -12.83
CA ALA A 37 1.82 -12.06 -13.22
C ALA A 37 1.55 -13.34 -12.40
N ASN A 38 1.03 -13.23 -11.18
CA ASN A 38 0.99 -14.35 -10.22
C ASN A 38 -0.42 -14.75 -9.77
N ILE A 39 -1.40 -13.85 -9.82
CA ILE A 39 -2.77 -14.11 -9.37
C ILE A 39 -3.64 -14.44 -10.61
N PRO A 40 -4.21 -15.65 -10.70
CA PRO A 40 -5.05 -16.04 -11.84
C PRO A 40 -6.26 -15.11 -12.02
N ALA A 41 -6.65 -14.85 -13.27
CA ALA A 41 -7.89 -14.15 -13.55
C ALA A 41 -9.10 -14.90 -12.95
N GLY A 42 -10.07 -14.15 -12.41
CA GLY A 42 -11.24 -14.67 -11.71
C GLY A 42 -10.96 -15.14 -10.27
N ALA A 43 -9.72 -15.11 -9.79
CA ALA A 43 -9.43 -15.42 -8.39
C ALA A 43 -10.12 -14.41 -7.46
N ALA A 44 -10.60 -14.88 -6.31
CA ALA A 44 -11.14 -14.04 -5.25
C ALA A 44 -9.98 -13.30 -4.53
N VAL A 45 -10.00 -11.98 -4.57
CA VAL A 45 -8.97 -11.10 -3.99
C VAL A 45 -9.62 -10.15 -2.99
N GLY A 46 -9.24 -10.28 -1.73
CA GLY A 46 -9.58 -9.35 -0.67
C GLY A 46 -8.71 -8.11 -0.72
N GLU A 47 -9.35 -6.95 -0.61
CA GLU A 47 -8.67 -5.66 -0.43
C GLU A 47 -9.28 -4.91 0.75
N ILE A 48 -8.45 -4.24 1.55
CA ILE A 48 -8.95 -3.39 2.63
C ILE A 48 -9.25 -2.02 2.06
N GLU A 49 -10.55 -1.72 1.99
CA GLU A 49 -11.12 -0.47 1.50
C GLU A 49 -10.84 -0.16 0.02
N ARG A 50 -11.91 0.18 -0.71
CA ARG A 50 -11.81 0.81 -2.04
C ARG A 50 -11.35 2.25 -1.85
N THR A 51 -10.07 2.48 -1.61
CA THR A 51 -9.61 3.85 -1.33
C THR A 51 -8.43 4.25 -2.20
N TRP A 52 -8.81 5.06 -3.19
CA TRP A 52 -8.12 6.24 -3.71
C TRP A 52 -6.72 6.47 -3.17
N PHE A 53 -5.72 6.41 -4.05
CA PHE A 53 -4.31 6.68 -3.78
C PHE A 53 -3.62 5.86 -2.68
N TRP A 54 -4.24 4.88 -2.03
CA TRP A 54 -3.55 4.07 -1.02
C TRP A 54 -3.38 2.63 -1.47
N SER A 55 -4.39 2.05 -2.08
CA SER A 55 -4.37 0.65 -2.49
C SER A 55 -3.69 0.42 -3.83
N VAL A 56 -3.40 -0.85 -4.12
CA VAL A 56 -3.01 -1.30 -5.45
C VAL A 56 -4.16 -1.02 -6.41
N PRO A 57 -3.91 -0.46 -7.62
CA PRO A 57 -4.95 -0.19 -8.61
C PRO A 57 -5.45 -1.50 -9.27
N LEU A 58 -6.09 -2.36 -8.49
CA LEU A 58 -6.68 -3.64 -8.92
C LEU A 58 -7.89 -3.44 -9.83
N ARG A 59 -8.40 -2.20 -9.89
CA ARG A 59 -9.58 -1.79 -10.65
C ARG A 59 -9.33 -0.38 -11.26
N PRO A 60 -9.82 -0.07 -12.48
CA PRO A 60 -9.60 1.23 -13.13
C PRO A 60 -10.29 2.38 -12.41
N ASN A 61 -11.48 2.14 -11.84
CA ASN A 61 -12.23 3.17 -11.13
C ASN A 61 -11.71 3.27 -9.69
N ASN A 62 -10.97 4.34 -9.43
CA ASN A 62 -10.37 4.65 -8.13
C ASN A 62 -11.25 5.58 -7.28
N THR A 63 -12.50 5.82 -7.66
CA THR A 63 -13.44 6.62 -6.88
C THR A 63 -14.08 5.78 -5.77
N ASN A 64 -14.55 6.43 -4.70
CA ASN A 64 -15.38 5.78 -3.69
C ASN A 64 -16.81 5.44 -4.18
N ARG A 65 -17.08 5.68 -5.47
CA ARG A 65 -18.35 5.40 -6.15
C ARG A 65 -18.10 4.39 -7.27
N PRO A 66 -18.13 3.10 -6.96
CA PRO A 66 -17.95 2.08 -7.97
C PRO A 66 -18.95 2.23 -9.11
N ASN A 67 -18.45 2.11 -10.33
CA ASN A 67 -19.24 2.19 -11.54
C ASN A 67 -19.03 0.87 -12.30
N PRO A 68 -20.02 -0.02 -12.34
CA PRO A 68 -19.86 -1.34 -12.96
C PRO A 68 -19.49 -1.28 -14.45
N ASP A 69 -19.76 -0.16 -15.14
CA ASP A 69 -19.46 0.00 -16.55
C ASP A 69 -17.97 0.25 -16.83
N PHE A 70 -17.21 0.69 -15.82
CA PHE A 70 -15.78 1.05 -15.95
C PHE A 70 -14.88 0.39 -14.90
N ASP A 71 -15.46 -0.25 -13.90
CA ASP A 71 -14.73 -0.85 -12.77
C ASP A 71 -14.32 -2.29 -13.07
N THR A 72 -13.69 -2.50 -14.22
CA THR A 72 -13.31 -3.82 -14.71
C THR A 72 -12.02 -4.29 -14.03
N SER A 73 -12.12 -5.28 -13.15
CA SER A 73 -10.96 -6.00 -12.62
C SER A 73 -10.84 -7.37 -13.28
N PRO A 74 -9.61 -7.88 -13.54
CA PRO A 74 -9.45 -9.28 -13.94
C PRO A 74 -9.71 -10.26 -12.78
N TRP A 75 -9.91 -9.77 -11.55
CA TRP A 75 -10.15 -10.56 -10.34
C TRP A 75 -11.55 -10.32 -9.77
N ASP A 76 -12.04 -11.28 -8.97
CA ASP A 76 -13.25 -11.11 -8.16
C ASP A 76 -12.87 -10.38 -6.86
N LEU A 77 -13.20 -9.09 -6.75
CA LEU A 77 -12.70 -8.22 -5.68
C LEU A 77 -13.65 -8.15 -4.49
N HIS A 78 -13.12 -8.46 -3.31
CA HIS A 78 -13.85 -8.54 -2.04
C HIS A 78 -13.37 -7.45 -1.07
N SER A 79 -14.02 -6.29 -1.08
CA SER A 79 -13.54 -5.12 -0.32
C SER A 79 -14.07 -5.01 1.13
N ASP A 80 -14.94 -5.95 1.55
CA ASP A 80 -15.52 -5.97 2.89
C ASP A 80 -14.87 -7.06 3.77
N PRO A 81 -13.93 -6.68 4.66
CA PRO A 81 -13.25 -7.65 5.49
C PRO A 81 -14.13 -8.25 6.60
N GLU A 82 -15.28 -7.66 6.92
CA GLU A 82 -16.23 -8.27 7.86
C GLU A 82 -16.96 -9.47 7.23
N ALA A 83 -17.02 -9.54 5.90
CA ALA A 83 -17.62 -10.65 5.15
C ALA A 83 -16.62 -11.79 4.88
N TRP A 84 -15.31 -11.53 4.95
CA TRP A 84 -14.27 -12.53 4.67
C TRP A 84 -14.33 -13.77 5.56
N PRO A 85 -14.70 -13.73 6.86
CA PRO A 85 -14.83 -14.96 7.64
C PRO A 85 -15.84 -15.96 7.06
N ALA A 86 -16.92 -15.47 6.44
CA ALA A 86 -17.94 -16.31 5.82
C ALA A 86 -17.57 -16.74 4.39
N ALA A 87 -16.89 -15.87 3.65
CA ALA A 87 -16.44 -16.11 2.29
C ALA A 87 -14.98 -15.63 2.12
N PRO A 88 -14.00 -16.38 2.62
CA PRO A 88 -12.60 -15.94 2.64
C PRO A 88 -12.02 -15.92 1.22
N PRO A 89 -11.46 -14.78 0.78
CA PRO A 89 -10.81 -14.67 -0.53
C PRO A 89 -9.58 -15.59 -0.62
N ALA A 90 -9.16 -15.93 -1.84
CA ALA A 90 -7.97 -16.76 -2.05
C ALA A 90 -6.68 -15.96 -1.83
N TRP A 91 -6.74 -14.65 -2.07
CA TRP A 91 -5.62 -13.72 -1.96
C TRP A 91 -6.04 -12.50 -1.17
N LEU A 92 -5.11 -11.90 -0.44
CA LEU A 92 -5.28 -10.56 0.14
C LEU A 92 -4.22 -9.64 -0.43
N VAL A 93 -4.63 -8.47 -0.91
CA VAL A 93 -3.73 -7.40 -1.35
C VAL A 93 -4.02 -6.19 -0.48
N VAL A 94 -3.12 -5.93 0.46
CA VAL A 94 -3.37 -5.08 1.61
C VAL A 94 -2.38 -3.94 1.63
N ASN A 95 -2.86 -2.70 1.72
CA ASN A 95 -2.00 -1.61 2.18
C ASN A 95 -1.91 -1.66 3.71
N GLU A 96 -0.70 -1.88 4.21
CA GLU A 96 -0.39 -2.00 5.63
C GLU A 96 -0.78 -0.76 6.44
N HIS A 97 -0.67 0.44 5.86
CA HIS A 97 -1.09 1.68 6.52
C HIS A 97 -2.62 1.71 6.71
N LYS A 98 -3.38 1.26 5.72
CA LYS A 98 -4.86 1.18 5.81
C LYS A 98 -5.33 0.06 6.73
N ARG A 99 -4.64 -1.08 6.71
CA ARG A 99 -4.80 -2.11 7.73
C ARG A 99 -4.59 -1.54 9.12
N LEU A 100 -3.49 -0.81 9.34
CA LEU A 100 -3.18 -0.19 10.63
C LEU A 100 -4.26 0.79 11.04
N GLU A 101 -4.79 1.65 10.16
CA GLU A 101 -5.89 2.55 10.50
C GLU A 101 -7.16 1.79 10.93
N ARG A 102 -7.61 0.80 10.13
CA ARG A 102 -8.87 0.07 10.39
C ARG A 102 -8.79 -0.82 11.63
N TYR A 103 -7.65 -1.45 11.87
CA TYR A 103 -7.44 -2.39 12.98
C TYR A 103 -6.58 -1.81 14.10
N TRP A 104 -6.37 -0.49 14.14
CA TRP A 104 -5.51 0.17 15.13
C TRP A 104 -5.87 -0.20 16.56
N ALA A 105 -7.18 -0.17 16.86
CA ALA A 105 -7.73 -0.45 18.18
C ALA A 105 -7.97 -1.94 18.46
N ALA A 106 -7.77 -2.81 17.46
CA ALA A 106 -8.08 -4.24 17.54
C ALA A 106 -7.10 -5.08 16.67
N PRO A 107 -5.79 -5.06 16.98
CA PRO A 107 -4.78 -5.78 16.20
C PRO A 107 -4.99 -7.31 16.20
N GLU A 108 -5.62 -7.86 17.23
CA GLU A 108 -5.98 -9.28 17.35
C GLU A 108 -6.99 -9.71 16.29
N ARG A 109 -7.97 -8.85 15.96
CA ARG A 109 -8.95 -9.13 14.89
C ARG A 109 -8.27 -9.26 13.54
N TRP A 110 -7.26 -8.42 13.29
CA TRP A 110 -6.46 -8.57 12.09
C TRP A 110 -5.71 -9.90 12.06
N ALA A 111 -5.06 -10.27 13.17
CA ALA A 111 -4.31 -11.52 13.26
C ALA A 111 -5.21 -12.74 13.01
N GLU A 112 -6.45 -12.72 13.50
CA GLU A 112 -7.47 -13.75 13.23
C GLU A 112 -7.82 -13.80 11.74
N LEU A 113 -8.10 -12.66 11.11
CA LEU A 113 -8.46 -12.59 9.69
C LEU A 113 -7.38 -13.15 8.76
N ILE A 114 -6.09 -12.98 9.12
CA ILE A 114 -4.97 -13.46 8.30
C ILE A 114 -4.36 -14.78 8.78
N ALA A 115 -4.90 -15.43 9.81
CA ALA A 115 -4.32 -16.63 10.40
C ALA A 115 -4.11 -17.77 9.38
N ASP A 116 -5.05 -17.88 8.43
CA ASP A 116 -5.03 -18.88 7.36
C ASP A 116 -4.30 -18.41 6.09
N TYR A 117 -3.60 -17.28 6.16
CA TYR A 117 -2.85 -16.74 5.05
C TYR A 117 -1.35 -16.76 5.30
N THR A 118 -0.60 -16.79 4.22
CA THR A 118 0.86 -16.69 4.19
C THR A 118 1.25 -15.44 3.43
N LEU A 119 2.10 -14.60 4.01
CA LEU A 119 2.69 -13.47 3.30
C LEU A 119 3.63 -14.00 2.22
N VAL A 120 3.33 -13.71 0.95
CA VAL A 120 4.13 -14.19 -0.19
C VAL A 120 4.95 -13.10 -0.84
N GLN A 121 4.56 -11.83 -0.68
CA GLN A 121 5.31 -10.70 -1.23
C GLN A 121 5.01 -9.40 -0.48
N SER A 122 6.00 -8.50 -0.41
CA SER A 122 5.83 -7.13 0.07
C SER A 122 6.49 -6.11 -0.85
N PHE A 123 5.83 -4.96 -1.03
CA PHE A 123 6.36 -3.83 -1.76
C PHE A 123 6.28 -2.60 -0.87
N ASP A 124 7.42 -2.03 -0.53
CA ASP A 124 7.50 -0.75 0.19
C ASP A 124 8.15 0.32 -0.69
N SER A 125 7.76 1.57 -0.42
CA SER A 125 8.56 2.74 -0.75
C SER A 125 9.22 3.19 0.54
N MET A 126 10.49 2.81 0.78
CA MET A 126 11.27 3.32 1.93
C MET A 126 12.18 4.48 1.53
N LEU A 127 12.17 5.54 2.32
CA LEU A 127 13.08 6.68 2.19
C LEU A 127 14.40 6.37 2.94
N ARG A 128 15.40 5.85 2.22
CA ARG A 128 16.77 5.72 2.75
C ARG A 128 17.59 6.96 2.40
N VAL A 129 17.63 7.95 3.29
CA VAL A 129 18.43 9.18 3.09
C VAL A 129 19.92 8.89 3.32
N VAL A 130 20.23 8.14 4.36
CA VAL A 130 21.57 7.68 4.75
C VAL A 130 21.43 6.37 5.55
N PRO A 131 22.49 5.54 5.67
CA PRO A 131 22.45 4.34 6.50
C PRO A 131 21.95 4.64 7.92
N GLY A 132 20.94 3.91 8.39
CA GLY A 132 20.37 4.07 9.73
C GLY A 132 19.31 5.18 9.89
N TRP A 133 19.02 5.96 8.84
CA TRP A 133 17.93 6.94 8.86
C TRP A 133 16.75 6.46 8.04
N THR A 134 15.60 6.30 8.70
CA THR A 134 14.32 5.89 8.11
C THR A 134 13.29 6.96 8.45
N GLU A 135 12.78 7.70 7.45
CA GLU A 135 11.60 8.55 7.65
C GLU A 135 10.37 7.65 7.67
N SER A 136 9.68 7.57 8.80
CA SER A 136 8.45 6.78 8.97
C SER A 136 7.19 7.64 9.03
N SER A 137 7.32 8.97 9.03
CA SER A 137 6.17 9.88 9.00
C SER A 137 6.54 11.23 8.40
N LEU A 138 5.77 11.69 7.42
CA LEU A 138 5.83 13.07 6.98
C LEU A 138 4.81 13.86 7.79
N GLY A 139 5.28 14.90 8.48
CA GLY A 139 4.44 15.87 9.17
C GLY A 139 3.27 16.33 8.29
N SER A 140 2.15 16.66 8.94
CA SER A 140 0.87 16.93 8.33
C SER A 140 0.91 17.96 7.17
N ARG A 141 0.50 17.50 5.97
CA ARG A 141 -0.03 18.20 4.76
C ARG A 141 0.93 18.55 3.60
N GLN A 142 0.63 17.99 2.41
CA GLN A 142 -0.06 18.68 1.29
C GLN A 142 -0.92 17.63 0.55
N HIS A 143 -2.12 18.03 0.11
CA HIS A 143 -3.26 17.14 -0.21
C HIS A 143 -3.03 16.13 -1.35
N ASP A 144 -2.04 16.35 -2.21
CA ASP A 144 -1.66 15.44 -3.30
C ASP A 144 -0.39 14.61 -3.02
N TRP A 145 0.27 14.85 -1.88
CA TRP A 145 1.50 14.19 -1.42
C TRP A 145 1.28 13.30 -0.21
N LEU A 146 0.02 13.01 0.14
CA LEU A 146 -0.31 12.46 1.44
C LEU A 146 0.24 11.03 1.66
N TYR A 147 0.67 10.30 0.63
CA TYR A 147 0.75 8.83 0.64
C TYR A 147 2.08 8.28 0.07
N ILE A 148 3.21 8.84 0.49
CA ILE A 148 4.52 8.66 -0.19
C ILE A 148 5.17 7.30 0.11
N LEU A 149 4.77 6.63 1.20
CA LEU A 149 5.40 5.41 1.69
C LEU A 149 4.38 4.27 1.83
N PRO A 150 3.66 3.87 0.77
CA PRO A 150 2.79 2.71 0.86
C PRO A 150 3.63 1.46 1.12
N GLU A 151 3.17 0.62 2.05
CA GLU A 151 3.63 -0.75 2.19
C GLU A 151 2.48 -1.65 1.75
N ILE A 152 2.65 -2.31 0.61
CA ILE A 152 1.70 -3.28 0.10
C ILE A 152 2.17 -4.67 0.49
N ARG A 153 1.29 -5.42 1.15
CA ARG A 153 1.51 -6.83 1.48
C ARG A 153 0.52 -7.70 0.73
N ILE A 154 1.05 -8.76 0.14
CA ILE A 154 0.27 -9.73 -0.61
C ILE A 154 0.31 -11.06 0.14
N TYR A 155 -0.87 -11.52 0.51
CA TYR A 155 -1.04 -12.79 1.19
C TYR A 155 -1.77 -13.78 0.31
N GLN A 156 -1.38 -15.05 0.41
CA GLN A 156 -2.06 -16.17 -0.22
C GLN A 156 -2.62 -17.08 0.86
N ARG A 157 -3.87 -17.53 0.70
CA ARG A 157 -4.46 -18.49 1.62
C ARG A 157 -3.70 -19.83 1.57
N LYS A 158 -3.53 -20.46 2.73
CA LYS A 158 -2.88 -21.77 2.88
C LYS A 158 -3.69 -22.90 2.24
#